data_AF-K2F3G1-F1
#
_entry.id   AF-K2F3G1-F1
#
_cell.length_a   1.000
_cell.length_b   1.000
_cell.length_c   1.000
_cell.angle_alpha   90.00
_cell.angle_beta   90.00
_cell.angle_gamma   90.00
#
_symmetry.space_group_name_H-M   'P 1'
#
loop_
_entity.id
_entity.type
_entity.pdbx_description
1 polymer ?
#
loop_
_entity_poly.entity_id
_entity_poly.type
_entity_poly.pdbx_seq_one_letter_code
_entity_poly.pdbx_strand_id
1 'polypeptide(L)'
;MNSKDFPQLIVGDLIEITGEISKAYGETRIKLSKKEDIKIINHTDFLTPKIIEIADINENVEGSLVQIAGEITEIKGSYMYTDDGSEEVKIYAKKGTNIDKRPFKIADLTTITGIVSKTTGGYQILPRSQNDIIKTGVSDFSTEYENSNQENLTQESALEKYLTATAGGLTSVMFGLFAHSKRRHFGNLFIKLAGIVKK
;
A
#
# COMPACT_ATOMS: atom_id res chain seq x y z
N MET A 1 21.26 4.03 -29.24
CA MET A 1 19.91 4.26 -28.66
C MET A 1 18.93 3.40 -29.43
N ASN A 2 18.32 2.39 -28.80
CA ASN A 2 17.21 1.66 -29.41
C ASN A 2 15.94 2.50 -29.20
N SER A 3 15.66 3.44 -30.10
CA SER A 3 14.35 4.09 -30.12
C SER A 3 13.37 3.12 -30.75
N LYS A 4 12.79 2.23 -29.95
CA LYS A 4 11.62 1.48 -30.40
C LYS A 4 10.55 2.52 -30.73
N ASP A 5 10.07 2.48 -31.97
CA ASP A 5 8.97 3.31 -32.44
C ASP A 5 7.69 2.80 -31.80
N PHE A 6 7.36 3.32 -30.62
CA PHE A 6 6.09 3.04 -29.94
C PHE A 6 5.09 4.16 -30.25
N PRO A 7 3.78 3.85 -30.29
CA PRO A 7 2.78 4.91 -30.30
C PRO A 7 2.95 5.78 -29.03
N GLN A 8 2.49 7.02 -29.10
CA GLN A 8 2.38 7.85 -27.90
C GLN A 8 1.33 7.20 -26.98
N LEU A 9 1.76 6.80 -25.78
CA LEU A 9 0.90 6.21 -24.76
C LEU A 9 0.79 7.18 -23.59
N ILE A 10 -0.41 7.34 -23.07
CA ILE A 10 -0.68 8.11 -21.87
C ILE A 10 -1.29 7.20 -20.79
N VAL A 11 -1.13 7.61 -19.53
CA VAL A 11 -1.76 6.89 -18.41
C VAL A 11 -3.27 6.91 -18.62
N GLY A 12 -3.91 5.75 -18.48
CA GLY A 12 -5.35 5.59 -18.73
C GLY A 12 -5.68 4.93 -20.07
N ASP A 13 -4.73 4.82 -20.99
CA ASP A 13 -4.95 4.09 -22.24
C ASP A 13 -5.23 2.61 -21.98
N LEU A 14 -6.34 2.13 -22.55
CA LEU A 14 -6.61 0.71 -22.67
C LEU A 14 -6.04 0.25 -24.00
N ILE A 15 -5.11 -0.70 -23.94
CA ILE A 15 -4.38 -1.18 -25.11
C ILE A 15 -4.54 -2.68 -25.31
N GLU A 16 -4.62 -3.09 -26.58
CA GLU A 16 -4.41 -4.45 -27.03
C GLU A 16 -2.94 -4.61 -27.42
N ILE A 17 -2.27 -5.64 -26.90
CA ILE A 17 -0.87 -5.94 -27.18
C ILE A 17 -0.76 -7.35 -27.75
N THR A 18 -0.04 -7.50 -28.87
CA THR A 18 0.36 -8.81 -29.41
C THR A 18 1.87 -8.98 -29.32
N GLY A 19 2.36 -10.08 -28.73
CA GLY A 19 3.80 -10.31 -28.65
C GLY A 19 4.19 -11.60 -27.95
N GLU A 20 5.50 -11.80 -27.79
CA GLU A 20 6.08 -12.98 -27.15
C GLU A 20 6.25 -12.73 -25.65
N ILE A 21 5.69 -13.60 -24.80
CA ILE A 21 5.95 -13.56 -23.36
C ILE A 21 7.40 -14.00 -23.11
N SER A 22 8.16 -13.17 -22.39
CA SER A 22 9.53 -13.49 -21.97
C SER A 22 9.78 -13.01 -20.55
N LYS A 23 10.91 -13.41 -19.96
CA LYS A 23 11.37 -12.92 -18.64
C LYS A 23 12.74 -12.27 -18.77
N ALA A 24 12.97 -11.20 -18.02
CA ALA A 24 14.30 -10.60 -17.86
C ALA A 24 14.44 -10.00 -16.47
N TYR A 25 15.55 -10.28 -15.79
CA TYR A 25 15.84 -9.77 -14.43
C TYR A 25 14.74 -10.06 -13.39
N GLY A 26 14.02 -11.17 -13.56
CA GLY A 26 12.91 -11.57 -12.70
C GLY A 26 11.54 -11.04 -13.14
N GLU A 27 11.50 -10.07 -14.06
CA GLU A 27 10.25 -9.44 -14.49
C GLU A 27 9.68 -10.11 -15.75
N THR A 28 8.37 -10.34 -15.75
CA THR A 28 7.61 -10.78 -16.93
C THR A 28 7.43 -9.60 -17.88
N ARG A 29 7.70 -9.81 -19.17
CA ARG A 29 7.58 -8.77 -20.21
C ARG A 29 7.00 -9.34 -21.50
N ILE A 30 6.32 -8.47 -22.26
CA ILE A 30 5.88 -8.76 -23.62
C ILE A 30 6.89 -8.18 -24.60
N LYS A 31 7.51 -9.03 -25.39
CA LYS A 31 8.48 -8.66 -26.42
C LYS A 31 7.73 -8.40 -27.73
N LEU A 32 7.79 -7.14 -28.16
CA LEU A 32 7.15 -6.64 -29.38
C LEU A 32 8.13 -6.67 -30.55
N SER A 33 7.62 -6.96 -31.75
CA SER A 33 8.40 -7.02 -32.98
C SER A 33 8.27 -5.74 -33.80
N LYS A 34 7.10 -5.12 -33.78
CA LYS A 34 6.78 -3.89 -34.55
C LYS A 34 5.85 -2.97 -33.75
N LYS A 35 5.64 -1.74 -34.23
CA LYS A 35 4.81 -0.72 -33.56
C LYS A 35 3.33 -1.11 -33.51
N GLU A 36 2.85 -1.72 -34.59
CA GLU A 36 1.45 -2.09 -34.79
C GLU A 36 1.00 -3.22 -33.85
N ASP A 37 1.95 -3.82 -33.12
CA ASP A 37 1.70 -4.79 -32.06
C ASP A 37 1.05 -4.14 -30.83
N ILE A 38 1.03 -2.80 -30.72
CA ILE A 38 0.29 -2.04 -29.72
C ILE A 38 -0.85 -1.30 -30.42
N LYS A 39 -2.08 -1.54 -29.98
CA LYS A 39 -3.26 -0.78 -30.41
C LYS A 39 -3.95 -0.16 -29.22
N ILE A 40 -4.21 1.13 -29.29
CA ILE A 40 -5.06 1.82 -28.31
C ILE A 40 -6.51 1.52 -28.70
N ILE A 41 -7.25 0.86 -27.81
CA ILE A 41 -8.63 0.44 -28.05
C ILE A 41 -9.64 1.30 -27.29
N ASN A 42 -9.21 1.93 -26.18
CA ASN A 42 -10.02 2.88 -25.43
C ASN A 42 -9.13 3.77 -24.54
N HIS A 43 -9.73 4.71 -23.82
CA HIS A 43 -9.07 5.53 -22.81
C HIS A 43 -9.99 5.68 -21.58
N THR A 44 -9.40 5.74 -20.39
CA THR A 44 -10.10 6.10 -19.16
C THR A 44 -9.31 7.11 -18.35
N ASP A 45 -9.98 8.16 -17.89
CA ASP A 45 -9.37 9.17 -17.02
C ASP A 45 -9.10 8.65 -15.60
N PHE A 46 -9.71 7.52 -15.22
CA PHE A 46 -9.68 7.01 -13.85
C PHE A 46 -9.29 5.53 -13.78
N LEU A 47 -8.19 5.26 -13.08
CA LEU A 47 -7.76 3.91 -12.73
C LEU A 47 -7.96 3.71 -11.23
N THR A 48 -8.81 2.77 -10.85
CA THR A 48 -9.02 2.41 -9.44
C THR A 48 -7.98 1.38 -9.02
N PRO A 49 -7.08 1.69 -8.06
CA PRO A 49 -6.15 0.70 -7.55
C PRO A 49 -6.86 -0.35 -6.69
N LYS A 50 -6.31 -1.57 -6.65
CA LYS A 50 -6.73 -2.59 -5.69
C LYS A 50 -6.12 -2.29 -4.33
N ILE A 51 -6.93 -2.05 -3.31
CA ILE A 51 -6.47 -1.88 -1.93
C ILE A 51 -6.11 -3.26 -1.37
N ILE A 52 -4.88 -3.43 -0.89
CA ILE A 52 -4.36 -4.69 -0.34
C ILE A 52 -3.45 -4.43 0.88
N GLU A 53 -3.23 -5.47 1.68
CA GLU A 53 -2.16 -5.50 2.69
C GLU A 53 -0.82 -5.90 2.04
N ILE A 54 0.31 -5.58 2.67
CA ILE A 54 1.64 -5.88 2.11
C ILE A 54 1.85 -7.40 2.03
N ALA A 55 1.41 -8.16 3.05
CA ALA A 55 1.47 -9.61 3.05
C ALA A 55 0.70 -10.30 1.90
N ASP A 56 -0.23 -9.58 1.25
CA ASP A 56 -0.97 -10.09 0.09
C ASP A 56 -0.21 -9.89 -1.25
N ILE A 57 0.99 -9.31 -1.23
CA ILE A 57 1.81 -9.12 -2.42
C ILE A 57 2.43 -10.45 -2.88
N ASN A 58 1.88 -10.98 -3.96
CA ASN A 58 2.30 -12.24 -4.57
C ASN A 58 2.11 -12.22 -6.11
N GLU A 59 2.34 -13.36 -6.76
CA GLU A 59 2.27 -13.50 -8.23
C GLU A 59 0.89 -13.14 -8.79
N ASN A 60 -0.21 -13.31 -8.04
CA ASN A 60 -1.56 -13.01 -8.53
C ASN A 60 -1.82 -11.51 -8.70
N VAL A 61 -1.03 -10.65 -8.05
CA VAL A 61 -1.13 -9.19 -8.17
C VAL A 61 0.05 -8.60 -8.95
N GLU A 62 0.96 -9.41 -9.47
CA GLU A 62 2.07 -8.94 -10.32
C GLU A 62 1.52 -8.18 -11.55
N GLY A 63 2.09 -7.01 -11.84
CA GLY A 63 1.65 -6.13 -12.91
C GLY A 63 0.37 -5.34 -12.63
N SER A 64 -0.30 -5.57 -11.49
CA SER A 64 -1.51 -4.84 -11.11
C SER A 64 -1.21 -3.50 -10.45
N LEU A 65 -2.11 -2.53 -10.64
CA LEU A 65 -2.11 -1.28 -9.88
C LEU A 65 -2.76 -1.50 -8.51
N VAL A 66 -1.97 -1.35 -7.45
CA VAL A 66 -2.40 -1.58 -6.06
C VAL A 66 -2.24 -0.32 -5.23
N GLN A 67 -2.92 -0.27 -4.08
CA GLN A 67 -2.74 0.74 -3.06
C GLN A 67 -2.52 0.05 -1.71
N ILE A 68 -1.46 0.45 -1.02
CA ILE A 68 -1.09 0.00 0.32
C ILE A 68 -1.01 1.19 1.28
N ALA A 69 -1.04 0.92 2.58
CA ALA A 69 -0.76 1.91 3.61
C ALA A 69 0.29 1.36 4.58
N GLY A 70 1.20 2.20 5.04
CA GLY A 70 2.24 1.80 5.99
C GLY A 70 3.17 2.94 6.40
N GLU A 71 4.07 2.62 7.31
CA GLU A 71 5.11 3.50 7.85
C GLU A 71 6.38 3.41 7.00
N ILE A 72 7.04 4.54 6.76
CA ILE A 72 8.36 4.55 6.14
C ILE A 72 9.42 4.13 7.16
N THR A 73 10.07 3.00 6.90
CA THR A 73 11.13 2.44 7.75
C THR A 73 12.54 2.83 7.28
N GLU A 74 12.72 3.03 5.97
CA GLU A 74 14.02 3.40 5.40
C GLU A 74 13.86 4.26 4.13
N ILE A 75 14.76 5.24 3.94
CA ILE A 75 14.84 6.06 2.72
C ILE A 75 16.25 5.98 2.13
N LYS A 76 16.31 5.65 0.84
CA LYS A 76 17.54 5.63 0.01
C LYS A 76 17.37 6.49 -1.23
N GLY A 77 18.44 6.64 -1.99
CA GLY A 77 18.46 7.48 -3.19
C GLY A 77 17.36 7.15 -4.20
N SER A 78 17.18 5.86 -4.56
CA SER A 78 16.21 5.43 -5.58
C SER A 78 14.97 4.70 -5.04
N TYR A 79 14.93 4.39 -3.75
CA TYR A 79 13.82 3.67 -3.13
C TYR A 79 13.65 4.04 -1.66
N MET A 80 12.54 3.59 -1.10
CA MET A 80 12.24 3.60 0.33
C MET A 80 11.60 2.25 0.68
N TYR A 81 11.61 1.88 1.95
CA TYR A 81 10.84 0.75 2.45
C TYR A 81 9.63 1.24 3.23
N THR A 82 8.55 0.47 3.15
CA THR A 82 7.29 0.74 3.83
C THR A 82 6.81 -0.53 4.50
N ASP A 83 6.42 -0.43 5.77
CA ASP A 83 5.97 -1.53 6.63
C ASP A 83 4.55 -1.24 7.13
N ASP A 84 3.64 -2.20 7.02
CA ASP A 84 2.25 -2.10 7.49
C ASP A 84 2.00 -2.81 8.83
N GLY A 85 3.07 -3.32 9.46
CA GLY A 85 3.07 -4.13 10.67
C GLY A 85 3.03 -5.63 10.41
N SER A 86 2.74 -6.07 9.17
CA SER A 86 2.76 -7.47 8.76
C SER A 86 4.02 -7.84 8.00
N GLU A 87 4.34 -7.05 6.97
CA GLU A 87 5.50 -7.22 6.11
C GLU A 87 6.02 -5.85 5.65
N GLU A 88 7.26 -5.85 5.18
CA GLU A 88 7.91 -4.67 4.61
C GLU A 88 8.06 -4.84 3.08
N VAL A 89 7.78 -3.79 2.31
CA VAL A 89 7.95 -3.78 0.86
C VAL A 89 8.75 -2.60 0.36
N LYS A 90 9.53 -2.86 -0.69
CA LYS A 90 10.32 -1.84 -1.38
C LYS A 90 9.43 -0.98 -2.27
N ILE A 91 9.49 0.32 -2.09
CA ILE A 91 8.89 1.33 -2.97
C ILE A 91 9.99 1.90 -3.85
N TYR A 92 10.03 1.48 -5.11
CA TYR A 92 11.10 1.86 -6.04
C TYR A 92 10.67 3.01 -6.96
N ALA A 93 11.29 4.17 -6.77
CA ALA A 93 11.05 5.35 -7.59
C ALA A 93 11.85 5.25 -8.90
N LYS A 94 11.19 4.74 -9.96
CA LYS A 94 11.82 4.55 -11.27
C LYS A 94 12.25 5.88 -11.89
N LYS A 95 13.39 5.89 -12.58
CA LYS A 95 13.85 7.09 -13.32
C LYS A 95 12.78 7.54 -14.33
N GLY A 96 12.47 8.84 -14.31
CA GLY A 96 11.47 9.46 -15.19
C GLY A 96 10.10 9.73 -14.53
N THR A 97 9.85 9.23 -13.32
CA THR A 97 8.60 9.52 -12.57
C THR A 97 8.64 10.86 -11.82
N ASN A 98 9.82 11.47 -11.73
CA ASN A 98 10.08 12.74 -11.03
C ASN A 98 9.62 12.75 -9.56
N ILE A 99 9.61 11.58 -8.90
CA ILE A 99 9.28 11.45 -7.48
C ILE A 99 10.42 12.04 -6.63
N ASP A 100 10.09 13.09 -5.89
CA ASP A 100 10.93 13.69 -4.87
C ASP A 100 10.66 13.04 -3.51
N LYS A 101 11.70 12.44 -2.94
CA LYS A 101 11.62 11.78 -1.63
C LYS A 101 12.01 12.68 -0.47
N ARG A 102 12.58 13.88 -0.73
CA ARG A 102 13.00 14.82 0.31
C ARG A 102 11.89 15.26 1.28
N PRO A 103 10.61 15.34 0.88
CA PRO A 103 9.53 15.67 1.81
C PRO A 103 9.21 14.57 2.82
N PHE A 104 9.60 13.32 2.56
CA PHE A 104 9.30 12.19 3.41
C PHE A 104 10.43 11.92 4.42
N LYS A 105 10.05 11.41 5.59
CA LYS A 105 10.96 11.02 6.66
C LYS A 105 10.65 9.61 7.13
N ILE A 106 11.62 8.98 7.78
CA ILE A 106 11.38 7.76 8.57
C ILE A 106 10.28 8.07 9.59
N ALA A 107 9.43 7.09 9.88
CA ALA A 107 8.22 7.19 10.70
C ALA A 107 7.04 7.94 10.08
N ASP A 108 7.15 8.46 8.86
CA ASP A 108 5.98 9.01 8.17
C ASP A 108 4.99 7.89 7.82
N LEU A 109 3.71 8.09 8.15
CA LEU A 109 2.63 7.23 7.69
C LEU A 109 2.25 7.65 6.28
N THR A 110 2.14 6.67 5.38
CA THR A 110 1.88 6.92 3.97
C THR A 110 0.84 5.96 3.39
N THR A 111 0.11 6.45 2.39
CA THR A 111 -0.66 5.64 1.45
C THR A 111 0.05 5.70 0.11
N ILE A 112 0.37 4.54 -0.45
CA ILE A 112 1.19 4.40 -1.66
C ILE A 112 0.42 3.63 -2.71
N THR A 113 0.28 4.22 -3.89
CA THR A 113 -0.31 3.59 -5.08
C THR A 113 0.80 3.23 -6.06
N GLY A 114 0.76 2.06 -6.68
CA GLY A 114 1.78 1.70 -7.64
C GLY A 114 1.60 0.34 -8.28
N ILE A 115 2.47 0.02 -9.22
CA ILE A 115 2.43 -1.24 -9.97
C ILE A 115 3.30 -2.26 -9.23
N VAL A 116 2.75 -3.43 -8.94
CA VAL A 116 3.54 -4.54 -8.38
C VAL A 116 4.50 -5.08 -9.43
N SER A 117 5.78 -5.15 -9.10
CA SER A 117 6.83 -5.74 -9.92
C SER A 117 7.61 -6.77 -9.09
N LYS A 118 8.07 -7.84 -9.74
CA LYS A 118 8.94 -8.85 -9.14
C LYS A 118 10.29 -8.83 -9.84
N THR A 119 11.35 -8.60 -9.09
CA THR A 119 12.73 -8.73 -9.59
C THR A 119 13.40 -9.93 -8.97
N THR A 120 14.66 -10.17 -9.33
CA THR A 120 15.51 -11.14 -8.59
C THR A 120 15.66 -10.80 -7.11
N GLY A 121 15.43 -9.55 -6.70
CA GLY A 121 15.51 -9.09 -5.32
C GLY A 121 14.18 -9.16 -4.55
N GLY A 122 13.13 -9.76 -5.12
CA GLY A 122 11.80 -9.83 -4.51
C GLY A 122 10.79 -8.86 -5.12
N TYR A 123 9.64 -8.74 -4.45
CA TYR A 123 8.56 -7.85 -4.84
C TYR A 123 8.86 -6.39 -4.48
N GLN A 124 8.36 -5.49 -5.31
CA GLN A 124 8.45 -4.06 -5.12
C GLN A 124 7.21 -3.38 -5.71
N ILE A 125 6.91 -2.19 -5.22
CA ILE A 125 5.88 -1.32 -5.76
C ILE A 125 6.55 -0.20 -6.55
N LEU A 126 6.01 0.07 -7.74
CA LEU A 126 6.47 1.12 -8.66
C LEU A 126 5.42 2.24 -8.72
N PRO A 127 5.54 3.32 -7.92
CA PRO A 127 4.69 4.48 -8.08
C PRO A 127 4.95 5.16 -9.42
N ARG A 128 3.90 5.68 -10.04
CA ARG A 128 3.94 6.27 -11.40
C ARG A 128 4.34 7.75 -11.35
N SER A 129 4.02 8.44 -10.25
CA SER A 129 4.31 9.87 -10.07
C SER A 129 4.37 10.26 -8.59
N GLN A 130 4.69 11.51 -8.28
CA GLN A 130 4.66 12.04 -6.90
C GLN A 130 3.29 11.87 -6.24
N ASN A 131 2.21 12.01 -7.01
CA ASN A 131 0.83 11.96 -6.49
C ASN A 131 0.42 10.57 -6.03
N ASP A 132 1.19 9.53 -6.38
CA ASP A 132 0.95 8.18 -5.94
C ASP A 132 1.46 7.92 -4.50
N ILE A 133 2.17 8.87 -3.88
CA ILE A 133 2.67 8.75 -2.49
C ILE A 133 2.06 9.87 -1.65
N ILE A 134 1.15 9.51 -0.75
CA ILE A 134 0.40 10.45 0.09
C ILE A 134 0.83 10.26 1.53
N LYS A 135 1.38 11.30 2.16
CA LYS A 135 1.63 11.31 3.61
C LYS A 135 0.31 11.49 4.36
N THR A 136 -0.02 10.58 5.25
CA THR A 136 -1.24 10.57 6.06
C THR A 136 -0.99 10.95 7.52
N GLY A 137 0.26 10.89 7.98
CA GLY A 137 0.62 11.24 9.36
C GLY A 137 2.09 10.96 9.67
N VAL A 138 2.39 10.88 10.96
CA VAL A 138 3.69 10.46 11.50
C VAL A 138 3.38 9.51 12.66
N SER A 139 4.12 8.41 12.76
CA SER A 139 4.05 7.49 13.88
C SER A 139 4.63 8.16 15.12
N ASP A 140 3.90 8.14 16.25
CA ASP A 140 4.29 8.84 17.49
C ASP A 140 5.55 8.25 18.17
N PHE A 141 6.16 7.22 17.59
CA PHE A 141 7.30 6.51 18.16
C PHE A 141 8.63 7.32 18.18
N SER A 142 8.70 8.47 17.51
CA SER A 142 9.95 9.23 17.36
C SER A 142 10.02 10.59 18.08
N THR A 143 8.98 11.04 18.80
CA THR A 143 8.97 12.43 19.35
C THR A 143 9.36 12.51 20.83
N GLU A 144 9.38 11.41 21.57
CA GLU A 144 9.68 11.44 23.01
C GLU A 144 11.17 11.21 23.35
N TYR A 145 11.98 10.68 22.42
CA TYR A 145 13.38 10.32 22.69
C TYR A 145 14.39 11.48 22.59
N GLU A 146 14.02 12.63 21.99
CA GLU A 146 14.87 13.83 22.03
C GLU A 146 14.58 14.73 23.25
N ASN A 147 13.47 14.52 23.97
CA ASN A 147 13.06 15.37 25.09
C ASN A 147 13.32 14.76 26.48
N SER A 148 13.75 13.49 26.60
CA SER A 148 13.91 12.82 27.89
C SER A 148 15.27 13.01 28.57
N ASN A 149 16.09 13.96 28.11
CA ASN A 149 17.37 14.29 28.74
C ASN A 149 17.25 15.42 29.77
N GLN A 150 16.10 15.58 30.44
CA GLN A 150 16.03 16.13 31.80
C GLN A 150 14.86 15.47 32.57
N GLU A 151 15.17 15.11 33.82
CA GLU A 151 14.30 14.69 34.92
C GLU A 151 14.01 13.18 35.09
N ASN A 152 14.69 12.63 36.11
CA ASN A 152 14.44 11.34 36.76
C ASN A 152 12.97 11.20 37.16
N LEU A 153 12.29 10.11 36.77
CA LEU A 153 11.09 9.59 37.44
C LEU A 153 11.01 8.07 37.27
N THR A 154 10.58 7.40 38.34
CA THR A 154 10.69 5.97 38.64
C THR A 154 10.00 5.05 37.62
N GLN A 155 10.77 4.06 37.11
CA GLN A 155 10.41 3.07 36.08
C GLN A 155 9.10 2.30 36.30
N GLU A 156 8.63 2.19 37.54
CA GLU A 156 7.46 1.35 37.89
C GLU A 156 6.12 1.96 37.42
N SER A 157 5.99 3.29 37.43
CA SER A 157 4.75 3.99 37.05
C SER A 157 4.49 4.04 35.53
N ALA A 158 5.55 3.93 34.73
CA ALA A 158 5.48 4.02 33.27
C ALA A 158 4.94 2.72 32.65
N LEU A 159 5.32 1.57 33.22
CA LEU A 159 4.86 0.26 32.75
C LEU A 159 3.36 0.04 33.02
N GLU A 160 2.84 0.47 34.17
CA GLU A 160 1.40 0.37 34.45
C GLU A 160 0.55 1.28 33.55
N LYS A 161 1.03 2.49 33.24
CA LYS A 161 0.38 3.37 32.25
C LYS A 161 0.43 2.77 30.84
N TYR A 162 1.55 2.17 30.45
CA TYR A 162 1.74 1.53 29.15
C TYR A 162 0.80 0.32 28.96
N LEU A 163 0.68 -0.53 29.98
CA LEU A 163 -0.24 -1.69 29.98
C LEU A 163 -1.71 -1.26 29.96
N THR A 164 -2.06 -0.17 30.66
CA THR A 164 -3.44 0.33 30.69
C THR A 164 -3.83 1.00 29.36
N ALA A 165 -2.91 1.75 28.73
CA ALA A 165 -3.15 2.44 27.46
C ALA A 165 -3.21 1.46 26.27
N THR A 166 -2.37 0.44 26.25
CA THR A 166 -2.37 -0.59 25.18
C THR A 166 -3.60 -1.50 25.26
N ALA A 167 -4.07 -1.85 26.47
CA ALA A 167 -5.32 -2.59 26.64
C ALA A 167 -6.55 -1.78 26.18
N GLY A 168 -6.59 -0.46 26.42
CA GLY A 168 -7.69 0.40 25.98
C GLY A 168 -7.70 0.68 24.46
N GLY A 169 -6.52 0.86 23.86
CA GLY A 169 -6.37 1.13 22.42
C GLY A 169 -6.64 -0.09 21.54
N LEU A 170 -6.08 -1.26 21.88
CA LEU A 170 -6.33 -2.49 21.12
C LEU A 170 -7.78 -2.97 21.23
N THR A 171 -8.41 -2.85 22.41
CA THR A 171 -9.82 -3.24 22.58
C THR A 171 -10.78 -2.30 21.84
N SER A 172 -10.49 -1.00 21.79
CA SER A 172 -11.32 -0.03 21.06
C SER A 172 -11.19 -0.14 19.54
N VAL A 173 -9.99 -0.42 19.02
CA VAL A 173 -9.78 -0.70 17.59
C VAL A 173 -10.45 -2.02 17.19
N MET A 174 -10.35 -3.07 18.02
CA MET A 174 -11.05 -4.34 17.76
C MET A 174 -12.58 -4.21 17.85
N PHE A 175 -13.12 -3.44 18.80
CA PHE A 175 -14.56 -3.15 18.85
C PHE A 175 -15.04 -2.29 17.68
N GLY A 176 -14.24 -1.31 17.25
CA GLY A 176 -14.53 -0.45 16.10
C GLY A 176 -14.60 -1.24 14.79
N LEU A 177 -13.63 -2.13 14.56
CA LEU A 177 -13.60 -3.02 13.39
C LEU A 177 -14.74 -4.04 13.41
N PHE A 178 -15.09 -4.59 14.58
CA PHE A 178 -16.22 -5.51 14.73
C PHE A 178 -17.59 -4.82 14.55
N ALA A 179 -17.74 -3.59 15.04
CA ALA A 179 -18.96 -2.79 14.86
C ALA A 179 -19.15 -2.35 13.39
N HIS A 180 -18.05 -2.12 12.67
CA HIS A 180 -18.10 -1.77 11.25
C HIS A 180 -18.40 -2.99 10.35
N SER A 181 -17.91 -4.19 10.68
CA SER A 181 -18.16 -5.38 9.85
C SER A 181 -19.62 -5.88 9.92
N LYS A 182 -20.34 -5.62 11.02
CA LYS A 182 -21.75 -6.04 11.17
C LYS A 182 -22.79 -5.06 10.60
N ARG A 183 -22.42 -3.87 10.14
CA ARG A 183 -23.38 -2.87 9.63
C ARG A 183 -23.85 -3.05 8.19
N ARG A 184 -23.44 -4.12 7.49
CA ARG A 184 -23.89 -4.42 6.11
C ARG A 184 -24.76 -5.66 5.94
N HIS A 185 -25.17 -6.37 7.00
CA HIS A 185 -26.04 -7.56 6.80
C HIS A 185 -26.96 -7.96 7.97
N PHE A 186 -27.58 -7.02 8.70
CA PHE A 186 -28.60 -7.34 9.73
C PHE A 186 -29.87 -6.49 9.64
N GLY A 187 -30.32 -6.20 8.41
CA GLY A 187 -31.74 -5.88 8.17
C GLY A 187 -32.49 -7.20 7.92
N ASN A 188 -33.42 -7.55 8.82
CA ASN A 188 -34.36 -8.70 8.77
C ASN A 188 -34.02 -9.98 9.55
N LEU A 189 -33.67 -9.87 10.84
CA LEU A 189 -33.80 -11.03 11.74
C LEU A 189 -34.27 -10.67 13.16
N PHE A 190 -35.26 -9.77 13.29
CA PHE A 190 -35.84 -9.42 14.61
C PHE A 190 -37.38 -9.42 14.64
N ILE A 191 -38.05 -10.20 13.78
CA ILE A 191 -39.48 -10.50 13.94
C ILE A 191 -39.71 -12.01 13.73
N LYS A 192 -39.50 -12.79 14.79
CA LYS A 192 -40.23 -14.03 15.14
C LYS A 192 -39.49 -14.78 16.25
N LEU A 193 -39.64 -14.34 17.50
CA LEU A 193 -39.40 -15.20 18.68
C LEU A 193 -40.04 -14.62 19.96
N ALA A 194 -41.19 -13.97 19.82
CA ALA A 194 -42.08 -13.64 20.93
C ALA A 194 -43.42 -14.37 20.68
N GLY A 195 -43.45 -15.65 21.03
CA GLY A 195 -44.66 -16.46 20.88
C GLY A 195 -44.36 -17.94 20.95
N ILE A 196 -43.91 -18.41 22.11
CA ILE A 196 -44.12 -19.77 22.67
C ILE A 196 -43.47 -19.72 24.06
N VAL A 197 -44.25 -19.38 25.08
CA VAL A 197 -44.35 -20.04 26.40
C VAL A 197 -45.54 -19.40 27.10
N LYS A 198 -46.72 -20.01 26.94
CA LYS A 198 -47.77 -20.00 27.96
C LYS A 198 -48.62 -21.25 27.78
N LYS A 199 -48.32 -22.25 28.59
CA LYS A 199 -49.27 -23.24 29.05
C LYS A 199 -49.14 -23.31 30.56
#